data_AF-C4JM72-F1
#
_entry.id   AF-C4JM72-F1
#
_cell.length_a   1.000
_cell.length_b   1.000
_cell.length_c   1.000
_cell.angle_alpha   90.00
_cell.angle_beta   90.00
_cell.angle_gamma   90.00
#
_symmetry.space_group_name_H-M   'P 1'
#
loop_
_entity.id
_entity.type
_entity.pdbx_description
1 polymer ?
#
loop_
_entity_poly.entity_id
_entity_poly.type
_entity_poly.pdbx_seq_one_letter_code
_entity_poly.pdbx_strand_id
1 'polypeptide(L)'
;MEANGDPFLQVQADILSTLNTTRPLFSSYQRIRSLATSPTNPELLQAREELESTLQELSTDLEDLVSSVRVVENDPYRYGIELDEVERRRRLVEDVGREIEGMREELQKTVASNIGAGAAPPNSATRRLC
;
A
#
# COMPACT_ATOMS: atom_id res chain seq x y z
N MET A 1 14.44 13.71 24.93
CA MET A 1 13.82 14.97 24.47
C MET A 1 12.42 14.60 24.01
N GLU A 2 11.40 15.24 24.57
CA GLU A 2 10.06 14.68 24.77
C GLU A 2 9.27 14.43 23.47
N ALA A 3 9.12 13.16 23.10
CA ALA A 3 8.12 12.71 22.12
C ALA A 3 6.75 12.42 22.77
N ASN A 4 6.53 12.85 24.02
CA ASN A 4 5.48 12.30 24.89
C ASN A 4 4.16 13.10 24.89
N GLY A 5 3.94 14.00 23.91
CA GLY A 5 2.77 14.90 23.90
C GLY A 5 2.17 15.26 22.55
N ASP A 6 2.80 14.90 21.43
CA ASP A 6 2.23 15.16 20.10
C ASP A 6 1.61 13.89 19.51
N PRO A 7 0.27 13.82 19.39
CA PRO A 7 -0.39 12.65 18.83
C PRO A 7 0.04 12.36 17.38
N PHE A 8 0.46 13.38 16.62
CA PHE A 8 0.98 13.17 15.27
C PHE A 8 2.27 12.35 15.26
N LEU A 9 3.23 12.69 16.12
CA LEU A 9 4.53 12.04 16.16
C LEU A 9 4.42 10.58 16.62
N GLN A 10 3.45 10.29 17.48
CA GLN A 10 3.16 8.93 17.92
C GLN A 10 2.61 8.08 16.75
N VAL A 11 1.55 8.55 16.08
CA VAL A 11 0.96 7.85 14.92
C VAL A 11 1.98 7.72 13.78
N GLN A 12 2.81 8.74 13.56
CA GLN A 12 3.92 8.67 12.62
C GLN A 12 4.87 7.51 12.95
N ALA A 13 5.29 7.39 14.21
CA ALA A 13 6.20 6.31 14.62
C ALA A 13 5.57 4.93 14.41
N ASP A 14 4.28 4.79 14.72
CA ASP A 14 3.54 3.54 14.54
C ASP A 14 3.42 3.17 13.05
N ILE A 15 3.03 4.13 12.18
CA ILE A 15 2.97 3.94 10.73
C ILE A 15 4.34 3.53 10.17
N LEU A 16 5.41 4.22 10.56
CA LEU A 16 6.77 3.90 10.09
C LEU A 16 7.23 2.53 10.58
N SER A 17 6.85 2.13 11.80
CA SER A 17 7.11 0.79 12.33
C SER A 17 6.39 -0.28 11.51
N THR A 18 5.10 -0.10 11.25
CA THR A 18 4.28 -1.01 10.45
C THR A 18 4.74 -1.06 8.99
N LEU A 19 5.21 0.05 8.40
CA LEU A 19 5.84 0.01 7.07
C LEU A 19 7.13 -0.82 7.06
N ASN A 20 7.95 -0.73 8.11
CA ASN A 20 9.17 -1.52 8.21
C ASN A 20 8.89 -3.03 8.29
N THR A 21 7.74 -3.45 8.84
CA THR A 21 7.32 -4.86 8.82
C THR A 21 6.62 -5.25 7.51
N THR A 22 5.93 -4.30 6.86
CA THR A 22 5.23 -4.52 5.59
C THR A 22 6.19 -4.76 4.40
N ARG A 23 7.32 -4.03 4.34
CA ARG A 23 8.33 -4.18 3.27
C ARG A 23 8.88 -5.60 3.10
N PRO A 24 9.31 -6.32 4.16
CA PRO A 24 9.73 -7.71 4.03
C PRO A 24 8.57 -8.66 3.71
N LEU A 25 7.34 -8.41 4.19
CA LEU A 25 6.15 -9.18 3.80
C LEU A 25 5.91 -9.08 2.28
N PHE A 26 5.96 -7.86 1.73
CA PHE A 26 5.83 -7.61 0.29
C PHE A 26 6.94 -8.28 -0.53
N SER A 27 8.18 -8.18 -0.07
CA SER A 27 9.32 -8.88 -0.69
C SER A 27 9.12 -10.39 -0.70
N SER A 28 8.54 -10.93 0.38
CA SER A 28 8.22 -12.36 0.48
C SER A 28 7.13 -12.78 -0.49
N TYR A 29 6.05 -12.01 -0.56
CA TYR A 29 4.98 -12.20 -1.53
C TYR A 29 5.49 -12.24 -2.98
N GLN A 30 6.32 -11.26 -3.38
CA GLN A 30 6.89 -11.21 -4.73
C GLN A 30 7.75 -12.44 -5.04
N ARG A 31 8.53 -12.91 -4.07
CA ARG A 31 9.35 -14.12 -4.23
C ARG A 31 8.48 -15.36 -4.39
N ILE A 32 7.49 -15.56 -3.52
CA ILE A 32 6.56 -16.70 -3.60
C ILE A 32 5.85 -16.69 -4.94
N ARG A 33 5.38 -15.53 -5.40
CA ARG A 33 4.78 -15.34 -6.73
C ARG A 33 5.72 -15.77 -7.85
N SER A 34 7.00 -15.38 -7.80
CA SER A 34 7.98 -15.75 -8.83
C SER A 34 8.27 -17.26 -8.88
N LEU A 35 8.09 -17.97 -7.77
CA LEU A 35 8.35 -19.40 -7.63
C LEU A 35 7.10 -20.26 -7.83
N ALA A 36 5.91 -19.69 -7.57
CA ALA A 36 4.65 -20.39 -7.64
C ALA A 36 4.25 -20.63 -9.10
N THR A 37 4.19 -21.91 -9.48
CA THR A 37 3.72 -22.35 -10.80
C THR A 37 2.19 -22.22 -10.96
N SER A 38 1.46 -22.10 -9.84
CA SER A 38 0.00 -21.98 -9.82
C SER A 38 -0.44 -20.75 -9.04
N PRO A 39 -1.40 -19.96 -9.56
CA PRO A 39 -1.95 -18.79 -8.90
C PRO A 39 -2.83 -19.12 -7.68
N THR A 40 -3.19 -20.39 -7.49
CA THR A 40 -3.99 -20.88 -6.36
C THR A 40 -3.14 -21.48 -5.24
N ASN A 41 -1.82 -21.21 -5.24
CA ASN A 41 -0.95 -21.67 -4.18
C ASN A 41 -1.43 -21.10 -2.82
N PRO A 42 -1.70 -21.94 -1.80
CA PRO A 42 -2.22 -21.47 -0.52
C PRO A 42 -1.27 -20.50 0.20
N GLU A 43 0.05 -20.68 0.07
CA GLU A 43 1.04 -19.76 0.64
C GLU A 43 0.98 -18.39 -0.04
N LEU A 44 0.75 -18.36 -1.35
CA LEU A 44 0.60 -17.11 -2.10
C LEU A 44 -0.70 -16.38 -1.71
N LEU A 45 -1.80 -17.11 -1.54
CA LEU A 45 -3.09 -16.54 -1.13
C LEU A 45 -3.01 -15.98 0.29
N GLN A 46 -2.40 -16.71 1.22
CA GLN A 46 -2.19 -16.27 2.59
C GLN A 46 -1.28 -15.03 2.65
N ALA A 47 -0.13 -15.05 1.98
CA ALA A 47 0.78 -13.92 1.95
C ALA A 47 0.14 -12.67 1.33
N ARG A 48 -0.76 -12.85 0.34
CA ARG A 48 -1.55 -11.77 -0.23
C ARG A 48 -2.55 -11.20 0.77
N GLU A 49 -3.34 -12.06 1.41
CA GLU A 49 -4.38 -11.64 2.36
C GLU A 49 -3.79 -10.91 3.56
N GLU A 50 -2.69 -11.42 4.12
CA GLU A 50 -1.96 -10.76 5.21
C GLU A 50 -1.47 -9.37 4.80
N LEU A 51 -0.84 -9.27 3.62
CA LEU A 51 -0.35 -7.98 3.12
C LEU A 51 -1.50 -7.01 2.81
N GLU A 52 -2.60 -7.48 2.24
CA GLU A 52 -3.78 -6.66 1.94
C GLU A 52 -4.42 -6.11 3.22
N SER A 53 -4.52 -6.93 4.27
CA SER A 53 -4.99 -6.50 5.59
C SER A 53 -4.09 -5.41 6.18
N THR A 54 -2.77 -5.63 6.20
CA THR A 54 -1.82 -4.66 6.75
C THR A 54 -1.82 -3.35 5.95
N LEU A 55 -1.89 -3.41 4.62
CA LEU A 55 -1.97 -2.21 3.77
C LEU A 55 -3.30 -1.46 3.95
N GLN A 56 -4.41 -2.16 4.20
CA GLN A 56 -5.70 -1.54 4.49
C GLN A 56 -5.71 -0.82 5.85
N GLU A 57 -5.11 -1.42 6.88
CA GLU A 57 -4.91 -0.79 8.18
C GLU A 57 -4.05 0.48 8.03
N LEU A 58 -2.88 0.37 7.40
CA LEU A 58 -2.00 1.50 7.12
C LEU A 58 -2.68 2.63 6.33
N SER A 59 -3.52 2.29 5.35
CA SER A 59 -4.25 3.28 4.56
C SER A 59 -5.25 4.05 5.41
N THR A 60 -5.90 3.36 6.35
CA THR A 60 -6.88 3.95 7.28
C THR A 60 -6.18 4.89 8.26
N ASP A 61 -5.10 4.44 8.89
CA ASP A 61 -4.29 5.26 9.81
C ASP A 61 -3.72 6.50 9.10
N LEU A 62 -3.30 6.35 7.85
CA LEU A 62 -2.80 7.45 7.04
C LEU A 62 -3.91 8.47 6.71
N GLU A 63 -5.13 8.02 6.39
CA GLU A 63 -6.26 8.91 6.12
C GLU A 63 -6.58 9.79 7.34
N ASP A 64 -6.60 9.19 8.52
CA ASP A 64 -6.77 9.91 9.80
C ASP A 64 -5.63 10.91 10.03
N LEU A 65 -4.39 10.52 9.71
CA LEU A 65 -3.23 11.39 9.83
C LEU A 65 -3.29 12.58 8.85
N VAL A 66 -3.71 12.34 7.60
CA VAL A 66 -3.93 13.40 6.59
C VAL A 66 -5.00 14.38 7.06
N SER A 67 -6.09 13.87 7.64
CA SER A 67 -7.15 14.71 8.22
C SER A 67 -6.60 15.60 9.35
N SER A 68 -5.79 15.03 10.24
CA SER A 68 -5.11 15.78 11.31
C SER A 68 -4.19 16.88 10.76
N VAL A 69 -3.37 16.59 9.73
CA VAL A 69 -2.49 17.58 9.09
C VAL A 69 -3.29 18.72 8.48
N ARG A 70 -4.42 18.44 7.80
CA ARG A 70 -5.28 19.48 7.23
C ARG A 70 -5.87 20.42 8.28
N VAL A 71 -6.22 19.89 9.46
CA VAL A 71 -6.70 20.72 10.57
C VAL A 71 -5.59 21.64 11.08
N VAL A 72 -4.38 21.13 11.23
CA VAL A 72 -3.21 21.93 11.64
C VAL A 72 -2.84 22.97 10.58
N GLU A 73 -2.86 22.61 9.29
CA GLU A 73 -2.57 23.53 8.17
C GLU A 73 -3.48 24.77 8.17
N ASN A 74 -4.74 24.63 8.60
CA ASN A 74 -5.69 25.74 8.64
C ASN A 74 -5.39 26.75 9.75
N ASP A 75 -4.87 26.31 10.90
CA ASP A 75 -4.55 27.18 12.03
C ASP A 75 -3.33 26.67 12.84
N PRO A 76 -2.10 26.77 12.27
CA PRO A 76 -0.90 26.20 12.91
C PRO A 76 -0.57 26.87 14.25
N TYR A 77 -0.81 28.17 14.35
CA TYR A 77 -0.53 28.98 15.54
C TYR A 77 -1.38 28.56 16.74
N ARG A 78 -2.63 28.12 16.52
CA ARG A 78 -3.50 27.59 17.58
C ARG A 78 -2.93 26.34 18.24
N TYR A 79 -2.17 25.55 17.50
CA TYR A 79 -1.54 24.32 17.99
C TYR A 79 -0.06 24.53 18.38
N GLY A 80 0.47 25.75 18.24
CA GLY A 80 1.87 26.05 18.52
C GLY A 80 2.84 25.33 17.58
N ILE A 81 2.41 25.07 16.34
CA ILE A 81 3.19 24.35 15.33
C ILE A 81 3.74 25.35 14.32
N GLU A 82 5.06 25.30 14.11
CA GLU A 82 5.75 26.10 13.11
C GLU A 82 5.38 25.67 11.69
N LEU A 83 5.35 26.61 10.73
CA LEU A 83 4.99 26.31 9.34
C LEU A 83 5.92 25.26 8.70
N ASP A 84 7.22 25.29 9.02
CA ASP A 84 8.18 24.28 8.59
C ASP A 84 7.81 22.87 9.09
N GLU A 85 7.23 22.78 10.28
CA GLU A 85 6.79 21.51 10.84
C GLU A 85 5.55 21.00 10.12
N VAL A 86 4.58 21.88 9.81
CA VAL A 86 3.41 21.54 9.00
C VAL A 86 3.83 20.99 7.63
N GLU A 87 4.78 21.63 6.95
CA GLU A 87 5.32 21.12 5.69
C GLU A 87 5.97 19.74 5.84
N ARG A 88 6.72 19.50 6.92
CA ARG A 88 7.30 18.18 7.20
C ARG A 88 6.21 17.11 7.37
N ARG A 89 5.15 17.40 8.11
CA ARG A 89 4.01 16.49 8.30
C ARG A 89 3.33 16.16 6.99
N ARG A 90 3.11 17.18 6.15
CA ARG A 90 2.50 17.03 4.83
C ARG A 90 3.34 16.14 3.90
N ARG A 91 4.65 16.40 3.80
CA ARG A 91 5.55 15.60 2.96
C ARG A 91 5.57 14.13 3.40
N LEU A 92 5.57 13.89 4.72
CA LEU A 92 5.55 12.53 5.25
C LEU A 92 4.27 11.77 4.83
N VAL A 93 3.09 12.38 4.96
CA VAL A 93 1.84 11.70 4.55
C VAL A 93 1.78 11.47 3.04
N GLU A 94 2.33 12.39 2.23
CA GLU A 94 2.43 12.23 0.78
C GLU A 94 3.40 11.11 0.38
N ASP A 95 4.55 10.99 1.05
CA ASP A 95 5.55 9.96 0.78
C ASP A 95 5.05 8.57 1.19
N VAL A 96 4.49 8.45 2.40
CA VAL A 96 3.91 7.20 2.89
C VAL A 96 2.72 6.76 2.04
N GLY A 97 1.84 7.70 1.68
CA GLY A 97 0.69 7.41 0.82
C GLY A 97 1.11 6.87 -0.56
N ARG A 98 2.16 7.45 -1.17
CA ARG A 98 2.72 6.94 -2.42
C ARG A 98 3.29 5.53 -2.28
N GLU A 99 3.97 5.24 -1.17
CA GLU A 99 4.54 3.92 -0.92
C GLU A 99 3.45 2.84 -0.76
N ILE A 100 2.42 3.12 0.04
CA ILE A 100 1.29 2.22 0.26
C ILE A 100 0.53 1.98 -1.05
N GLU A 101 0.19 3.04 -1.78
CA GLU A 101 -0.52 2.91 -3.05
C GLU A 101 0.31 2.13 -4.08
N GLY A 102 1.61 2.37 -4.16
CA GLY A 102 2.50 1.60 -5.03
C GLY A 102 2.50 0.11 -4.74
N MET A 103 2.48 -0.29 -3.45
CA MET A 103 2.35 -1.69 -3.06
C MET A 103 0.98 -2.29 -3.42
N ARG A 104 -0.11 -1.53 -3.24
CA ARG A 104 -1.48 -1.96 -3.60
C ARG A 104 -1.66 -2.11 -5.11
N GLU A 105 -1.15 -1.18 -5.90
CA GLU A 105 -1.19 -1.27 -7.36
C GLU A 105 -0.47 -2.53 -7.86
N GLU A 106 0.68 -2.86 -7.29
CA GLU A 106 1.44 -4.06 -7.67
C GLU A 106 0.65 -5.34 -7.34
N LEU A 107 -0.07 -5.36 -6.20
CA LEU A 107 -0.98 -6.45 -5.87
C LEU A 107 -2.11 -6.59 -6.89
N GLN A 108 -2.73 -5.48 -7.30
CA GLN A 108 -3.84 -5.48 -8.27
C GLN A 108 -3.38 -5.86 -9.69
N LYS A 109 -2.24 -5.32 -10.15
CA LYS A 109 -1.63 -5.67 -11.46
C LYS A 109 -1.38 -7.18 -11.57
N THR A 110 -1.04 -7.80 -10.45
CA THR A 110 -0.85 -9.25 -10.37
C THR A 110 -2.14 -10.03 -10.59
N VAL A 111 -3.25 -9.57 -10.01
CA VAL A 111 -4.57 -10.19 -10.21
C VAL A 111 -4.99 -10.08 -11.69
N ALA A 112 -4.82 -8.91 -12.29
CA ALA A 112 -5.20 -8.67 -13.69
C ALA A 112 -4.38 -9.51 -14.69
N SER A 113 -3.07 -9.63 -14.45
CA SER A 113 -2.16 -10.44 -15.30
C SER A 113 -2.55 -11.92 -15.28
N ASN A 114 -3.05 -12.42 -14.14
CA ASN A 114 -3.52 -13.81 -14.03
C ASN A 114 -4.86 -14.06 -14.73
N ILE A 115 -5.75 -13.06 -14.83
CA ILE A 115 -7.04 -13.20 -15.53
C ILE A 115 -6.87 -13.14 -17.05
N GLY A 116 -5.87 -12.39 -17.54
CA GLY A 116 -5.59 -12.24 -18.97
C GLY A 116 -4.99 -13.46 -19.69
N ALA A 117 -4.41 -14.42 -18.95
CA ALA A 117 -3.72 -15.57 -19.54
C ALA A 117 -4.66 -16.72 -20.01
N GLY A 118 -5.97 -16.58 -19.86
CA GLY A 118 -6.97 -17.60 -20.25
C GLY A 118 -7.70 -17.36 -21.58
N ALA A 119 -7.51 -16.21 -22.25
CA ALA A 119 -8.22 -15.89 -23.48
C ALA A 119 -7.44 -16.34 -24.73
N ALA A 120 -7.42 -17.65 -24.98
CA ALA A 120 -7.04 -18.17 -26.29
C ALA A 120 -8.08 -17.71 -27.35
N PRO A 121 -7.65 -17.11 -28.48
CA PRO A 121 -8.58 -16.75 -29.54
C PRO A 121 -9.14 -18.02 -30.22
N PRO A 122 -10.45 -18.11 -30.51
CA PRO A 122 -10.99 -19.25 -31.23
C PRO A 122 -10.44 -19.27 -32.66
N ASN A 123 -9.74 -20.36 -32.97
CA ASN A 123 -9.22 -20.71 -34.28
C ASN A 123 -10.31 -20.59 -35.35
N SER A 124 -10.15 -19.65 -36.28
CA SER A 124 -11.05 -19.47 -37.42
C SER A 124 -10.76 -20.53 -38.48
N ALA A 125 -11.56 -21.60 -38.43
CA ALA A 125 -11.82 -22.62 -39.42
C ALA A 125 -11.25 -22.36 -40.83
N THR A 126 -10.16 -23.06 -41.16
CA THR A 126 -9.81 -23.33 -42.56
C THR A 126 -10.53 -24.59 -43.01
N ARG A 127 -11.68 -24.45 -43.66
CA ARG A 127 -12.29 -25.53 -44.44
C ARG A 127 -12.95 -24.93 -45.68
N ARG A 128 -12.14 -24.59 -46.69
CA ARG A 128 -12.62 -24.48 -48.07
C ARG A 128 -12.87 -25.90 -48.55
N LEU A 129 -14.14 -26.21 -48.74
CA LEU A 129 -14.63 -27.47 -49.31
C LEU A 129 -14.37 -27.46 -50.83
N CYS A 130 -14.19 -28.67 -51.36
CA CYS A 130 -14.02 -29.03 -52.76
C CYS A 130 -15.03 -28.39 -53.72
#